data_AF-A0A847H2T9-F1
#
_entry.id   AF-A0A847H2T9-F1
#
_cell.length_a   1.000
_cell.length_b   1.000
_cell.length_c   1.000
_cell.angle_alpha   90.00
_cell.angle_beta   90.00
_cell.angle_gamma   90.00
#
_symmetry.space_group_name_H-M   'P 1'
#
loop_
_entity.id
_entity.type
_entity.pdbx_description
1 polymer ?
#
loop_
_entity_poly.entity_id
_entity_poly.type
_entity_poly.pdbx_seq_one_letter_code
_entity_poly.pdbx_strand_id
1 'polypeptide(L)'
;MQIANTLYRNLNYRTSYPSYNHRHVQNNNANACQNTINLSAYRLIPFCSNKVAGNVAIIPNGSPEEVKRQLFEITSDREKSREFIENIIANPRKSREIVKDLTTKIGGKQEFMNWYFAPNGYEKAYQGYINEKYETAKNPDELIKLSPNWSYWTLTGKFGDDFTIGELPKEFGDKENYRKLVKGLLSGKENAKTLGGGLSGKRAFMLEKEGKKYVLKSQHDYLVYSSGLREALKINPWLEDDFFKKYKENEAMKSDSCFLNAMLDRYLNLNNCENSPKMHFFDAKTGSALYEMVEGENLNIDNLNIINVNKQLKDMNSLGIVYNDVNNGNLKNVGGQTKVIDMGESSFMDVLRPACPGKQFELPNLSGHSLTSCLAGLDLANDNILD
;
A
#
# COMPACT_ATOMS: atom_id res chain seq x y z
N MET A 1 -30.06 24.03 -7.69
CA MET A 1 -28.98 24.77 -8.38
C MET A 1 -27.87 25.25 -7.44
N GLN A 2 -28.17 25.91 -6.30
CA GLN A 2 -27.15 26.36 -5.35
C GLN A 2 -26.42 25.23 -4.58
N ILE A 3 -27.08 24.11 -4.27
CA ILE A 3 -26.47 23.00 -3.52
C ILE A 3 -25.37 22.26 -4.33
N ALA A 4 -25.58 22.07 -5.64
CA ALA A 4 -24.60 21.43 -6.52
C ALA A 4 -23.34 22.29 -6.72
N ASN A 5 -23.50 23.61 -6.81
CA ASN A 5 -22.37 24.55 -6.89
C ASN A 5 -21.58 24.64 -5.57
N THR A 6 -22.25 24.49 -4.41
CA THR A 6 -21.58 24.47 -3.10
C THR A 6 -20.78 23.17 -2.88
N LEU A 7 -21.29 22.02 -3.33
CA LEU A 7 -20.56 20.75 -3.30
C LEU A 7 -19.36 20.73 -4.26
N TYR A 8 -19.52 21.29 -5.46
CA TYR A 8 -18.43 21.39 -6.44
C TYR A 8 -17.32 22.37 -6.00
N ARG A 9 -17.67 23.47 -5.32
CA ARG A 9 -16.69 24.40 -4.75
C ARG A 9 -15.93 23.82 -3.56
N ASN A 10 -16.60 23.06 -2.69
CA ASN A 10 -15.93 22.46 -1.51
C ASN A 10 -14.98 21.31 -1.87
N LEU A 11 -15.18 20.63 -3.00
CA LEU A 11 -14.25 19.60 -3.49
C LEU A 11 -13.01 20.17 -4.20
N ASN A 12 -13.10 21.37 -4.78
CA ASN A 12 -11.95 22.05 -5.40
C ASN A 12 -11.04 22.77 -4.40
N TYR A 13 -11.45 22.94 -3.14
CA TYR A 13 -10.65 23.63 -2.11
C TYR A 13 -9.69 22.72 -1.32
N ARG A 14 -9.60 21.42 -1.65
CA ARG A 14 -8.60 20.50 -1.06
C ARG A 14 -7.62 19.87 -2.05
N THR A 15 -7.56 20.38 -3.28
CA THR A 15 -6.62 19.94 -4.31
C THR A 15 -5.95 21.13 -5.00
N SER A 16 -5.39 22.05 -4.22
CA SER A 16 -4.38 22.97 -4.76
C SER A 16 -3.03 22.26 -4.82
N TYR A 17 -2.84 21.40 -5.82
CA TYR A 17 -1.51 21.17 -6.39
C TYR A 17 -1.23 22.30 -7.38
N PRO A 18 -0.07 22.95 -7.33
CA PRO A 18 0.25 24.02 -8.28
C PRO A 18 0.36 23.43 -9.69
N SER A 19 -0.46 23.95 -10.59
CA SER A 19 -0.42 23.68 -12.02
C SER A 19 0.89 24.20 -12.60
N TYR A 20 1.75 23.30 -13.07
CA TYR A 20 2.89 23.66 -13.92
C TYR A 20 2.39 23.98 -15.33
N ASN A 21 2.44 25.26 -15.69
CA ASN A 21 2.17 25.73 -17.04
C ASN A 21 3.29 25.28 -17.98
N HIS A 22 2.95 24.49 -19.00
CA HIS A 22 3.74 24.36 -20.21
C HIS A 22 3.77 25.71 -20.95
N ARG A 23 4.97 26.25 -21.18
CA ARG A 23 5.23 27.19 -22.29
C ARG A 23 6.42 26.72 -23.11
N HIS A 24 6.21 26.84 -24.41
CA HIS A 24 7.11 26.53 -25.50
C HIS A 24 8.51 27.15 -25.40
N VAL A 25 9.50 26.30 -25.69
CA VAL A 25 10.63 26.48 -26.62
C VAL A 25 10.99 27.93 -27.01
N GLN A 26 12.20 28.36 -26.62
CA GLN A 26 13.12 29.04 -27.53
C GLN A 26 14.57 28.60 -27.26
N ASN A 27 15.25 28.22 -28.34
CA ASN A 27 16.69 27.97 -28.46
C ASN A 27 17.52 29.16 -27.98
N ASN A 28 18.73 28.90 -27.47
CA ASN A 28 19.93 29.59 -27.95
C ASN A 28 21.21 28.81 -27.62
N ASN A 29 22.13 28.92 -28.56
CA ASN A 29 23.37 28.16 -28.75
C ASN A 29 24.52 28.48 -27.78
N ALA A 30 25.51 27.57 -27.81
CA ALA A 30 26.96 27.78 -27.65
C ALA A 30 27.46 27.95 -26.19
N ASN A 31 28.59 27.38 -25.75
CA ASN A 31 29.82 27.03 -26.43
C ASN A 31 30.53 25.85 -25.75
N ALA A 32 31.38 25.21 -26.54
CA ALA A 32 32.31 24.17 -26.17
C ALA A 32 33.35 24.61 -25.11
N CYS A 33 33.81 23.66 -24.31
CA CYS A 33 35.24 23.55 -24.01
C CYS A 33 35.62 22.09 -23.72
N GLN A 34 36.56 21.62 -24.52
CA GLN A 34 37.28 20.35 -24.38
C GLN A 34 37.97 20.27 -23.02
N ASN A 35 37.97 19.07 -22.43
CA ASN A 35 39.12 18.58 -21.67
C ASN A 35 39.11 17.04 -21.65
N THR A 36 39.90 16.50 -22.56
CA THR A 36 40.83 15.37 -22.39
C THR A 36 40.48 14.33 -21.33
N ILE A 37 39.90 13.22 -21.79
CA ILE A 37 39.73 11.98 -21.04
C ILE A 37 41.10 11.31 -20.91
N ASN A 38 41.64 11.25 -19.69
CA ASN A 38 42.79 10.43 -19.37
C ASN A 38 42.28 9.02 -19.02
N LEU A 39 42.31 8.13 -20.02
CA LEU A 39 42.00 6.70 -19.90
C LEU A 39 43.15 5.97 -19.20
N SER A 40 43.20 6.02 -17.87
CA SER A 40 44.03 5.08 -17.11
C SER A 40 43.51 4.93 -15.67
N ALA A 41 42.74 3.87 -15.44
CA ALA A 41 42.55 3.14 -14.17
C ALA A 41 41.10 2.66 -13.97
N TYR A 42 40.51 1.96 -14.95
CA TYR A 42 39.44 1.02 -14.66
C TYR A 42 40.05 -0.24 -14.04
N ARG A 43 40.30 -0.23 -12.73
CA ARG A 43 40.33 -1.48 -11.97
C ARG A 43 38.90 -1.93 -11.82
N LEU A 44 38.51 -2.89 -12.66
CA LEU A 44 37.36 -3.76 -12.43
C LEU A 44 37.45 -4.27 -10.99
N ILE A 45 36.55 -3.80 -10.12
CA ILE A 45 36.32 -4.44 -8.83
C ILE A 45 35.54 -5.72 -9.15
N PRO A 46 36.08 -6.92 -8.89
CA PRO A 46 35.31 -8.13 -9.07
C PRO A 46 34.19 -8.15 -8.03
N PHE A 47 32.95 -8.04 -8.50
CA PHE A 47 31.78 -8.51 -7.74
C PHE A 47 31.94 -10.02 -7.60
N CYS A 48 32.51 -10.47 -6.48
CA CYS A 48 32.48 -11.87 -6.11
C CYS A 48 31.03 -12.24 -5.80
N SER A 49 30.37 -12.86 -6.77
CA SER A 49 29.08 -13.52 -6.64
C SER A 49 29.21 -14.79 -5.80
N ASN A 50 29.27 -14.62 -4.48
CA ASN A 50 29.02 -15.73 -3.58
C ASN A 50 27.50 -15.93 -3.46
N LYS A 51 26.97 -16.82 -4.30
CA LYS A 51 25.70 -17.52 -4.02
C LYS A 51 25.87 -18.28 -2.70
N VAL A 52 25.46 -17.67 -1.61
CA VAL A 52 25.29 -18.35 -0.32
C VAL A 52 23.85 -18.13 0.11
N ALA A 53 23.20 -19.24 0.43
CA ALA A 53 21.87 -19.27 1.03
C ALA A 53 21.84 -18.34 2.26
N GLY A 54 20.95 -17.34 2.21
CA GLY A 54 20.84 -16.27 3.20
C GLY A 54 21.12 -14.92 2.56
N ASN A 55 20.11 -14.34 1.89
CA ASN A 55 20.19 -13.03 1.26
C ASN A 55 20.49 -11.96 2.33
N VAL A 56 21.78 -11.65 2.52
CA VAL A 56 22.25 -10.43 3.17
C VAL A 56 22.31 -9.40 2.06
N ALA A 57 21.55 -8.30 2.22
CA ALA A 57 21.60 -7.16 1.33
C ALA A 57 23.06 -6.76 1.08
N ILE A 58 23.46 -6.59 -0.19
CA ILE A 58 24.79 -6.09 -0.54
C ILE A 58 24.81 -4.60 -0.24
N ILE A 59 24.94 -4.24 1.04
CA ILE A 59 25.16 -2.88 1.48
C ILE A 59 26.63 -2.56 1.20
N PRO A 60 26.93 -1.48 0.46
CA PRO A 60 28.31 -1.04 0.23
C PRO A 60 29.16 -1.00 1.51
N ASN A 61 30.44 -1.33 1.39
CA ASN A 61 31.42 -1.28 2.48
C ASN A 61 32.55 -0.31 2.12
N GLY A 62 33.19 0.27 3.14
CA GLY A 62 34.26 1.25 2.99
C GLY A 62 34.14 2.37 4.02
N SER A 63 34.87 3.47 3.80
CA SER A 63 34.63 4.72 4.55
C SER A 63 33.22 5.27 4.24
N PRO A 64 32.64 6.13 5.11
CA PRO A 64 31.36 6.77 4.82
C PRO A 64 31.29 7.47 3.47
N GLU A 65 32.37 8.14 3.06
CA GLU A 65 32.49 8.82 1.77
C GLU A 65 32.48 7.83 0.59
N GLU A 66 33.18 6.69 0.74
CA GLU A 66 33.19 5.62 -0.25
C GLU A 66 31.82 4.97 -0.39
N VAL A 67 31.15 4.68 0.73
CA VAL A 67 29.79 4.13 0.77
C VAL A 67 28.82 5.08 0.09
N LYS A 68 28.85 6.38 0.45
CA LYS A 68 28.00 7.40 -0.17
C LYS A 68 28.20 7.45 -1.69
N ARG A 69 29.45 7.51 -2.16
CA ARG A 69 29.75 7.50 -3.60
C ARG A 69 29.19 6.25 -4.29
N GLN A 70 29.42 5.07 -3.73
CA GLN A 70 28.93 3.80 -4.28
C GLN A 70 27.40 3.76 -4.34
N LEU A 71 26.71 4.25 -3.30
CA LEU A 71 25.25 4.31 -3.27
C LEU A 71 24.71 5.20 -4.38
N PHE A 72 25.32 6.37 -4.63
CA PHE A 72 24.96 7.23 -5.77
C PHE A 72 25.26 6.57 -7.12
N GLU A 73 26.37 5.86 -7.26
CA GLU A 73 26.71 5.12 -8.49
C GLU A 73 25.70 4.00 -8.77
N ILE A 74 25.23 3.31 -7.73
CA ILE A 74 24.19 2.28 -7.82
C ILE A 74 22.86 2.91 -8.23
N THR A 75 22.40 3.96 -7.54
CA THR A 75 21.07 4.56 -7.77
C THR A 75 20.98 5.38 -9.05
N SER A 76 22.12 5.79 -9.63
CA SER A 76 22.16 6.48 -10.93
C SER A 76 22.08 5.54 -12.13
N ASP A 77 22.33 4.24 -11.95
CA ASP A 77 22.32 3.23 -13.01
C ASP A 77 21.05 2.38 -12.91
N ARG A 78 20.32 2.21 -14.02
CA ARG A 78 19.03 1.52 -14.01
C ARG A 78 19.13 0.04 -13.62
N GLU A 79 20.11 -0.67 -14.13
CA GLU A 79 20.24 -2.12 -13.89
C GLU A 79 20.74 -2.38 -12.47
N LYS A 80 21.77 -1.62 -12.04
CA LYS A 80 22.31 -1.74 -10.69
C LYS A 80 21.29 -1.33 -9.63
N SER A 81 20.55 -0.26 -9.85
CA SER A 81 19.52 0.18 -8.91
C SER A 81 18.40 -0.84 -8.79
N ARG A 82 17.96 -1.45 -9.90
CA ARG A 82 16.97 -2.53 -9.88
C ARG A 82 17.47 -3.72 -9.04
N GLU A 83 18.67 -4.22 -9.31
CA GLU A 83 19.25 -5.33 -8.56
C GLU A 83 19.40 -4.99 -7.07
N PHE A 84 19.86 -3.78 -6.76
CA PHE A 84 19.99 -3.30 -5.38
C PHE A 84 18.63 -3.26 -4.67
N ILE A 85 17.62 -2.64 -5.28
CA ILE A 85 16.27 -2.54 -4.72
C ILE A 85 15.67 -3.93 -4.50
N GLU A 86 15.72 -4.81 -5.50
CA GLU A 86 15.20 -6.17 -5.40
C GLU A 86 15.83 -6.92 -4.22
N ASN A 87 17.14 -6.76 -4.02
CA ASN A 87 17.84 -7.39 -2.91
C ASN A 87 17.44 -6.84 -1.55
N ILE A 88 17.33 -5.52 -1.40
CA ILE A 88 17.04 -4.93 -0.08
C ILE A 88 15.57 -5.06 0.34
N ILE A 89 14.64 -5.16 -0.62
CA ILE A 89 13.21 -5.36 -0.32
C ILE A 89 12.76 -6.83 -0.40
N ALA A 90 13.65 -7.74 -0.80
CA ALA A 90 13.34 -9.17 -0.91
C ALA A 90 12.84 -9.79 0.40
N ASN A 91 13.32 -9.27 1.54
CA ASN A 91 12.85 -9.65 2.85
C ASN A 91 12.33 -8.43 3.62
N PRO A 92 11.04 -8.09 3.50
CA PRO A 92 10.47 -6.89 4.12
C PRO A 92 10.63 -6.87 5.65
N ARG A 93 10.77 -8.02 6.31
CA ARG A 93 11.00 -8.11 7.76
C ARG A 93 12.35 -7.55 8.21
N LYS A 94 13.31 -7.45 7.29
CA LYS A 94 14.65 -6.91 7.53
C LYS A 94 14.78 -5.43 7.18
N SER A 95 13.73 -4.77 6.68
CA SER A 95 13.83 -3.37 6.24
C SER A 95 14.42 -2.45 7.30
N ARG A 96 14.00 -2.58 8.57
CA ARG A 96 14.52 -1.74 9.68
C ARG A 96 16.01 -1.97 9.95
N GLU A 97 16.45 -3.23 9.97
CA GLU A 97 17.87 -3.61 10.13
C GLU A 97 18.71 -3.03 9.00
N ILE A 98 18.25 -3.19 7.75
CA ILE A 98 18.94 -2.67 6.56
C ILE A 98 19.03 -1.14 6.60
N VAL A 99 17.96 -0.45 6.97
CA VAL A 99 17.93 1.02 7.10
C VAL A 99 18.92 1.50 8.16
N LYS A 100 18.97 0.83 9.32
CA LYS A 100 19.92 1.14 10.39
C LYS A 100 21.37 0.94 9.92
N ASP A 101 21.64 -0.15 9.21
CA ASP A 101 22.96 -0.45 8.66
C ASP A 101 23.38 0.58 7.59
N LEU A 102 22.50 0.90 6.65
CA LEU A 102 22.73 1.92 5.62
C LEU A 102 22.99 3.29 6.25
N THR A 103 22.16 3.69 7.21
CA THR A 103 22.29 4.96 7.93
C THR A 103 23.63 5.04 8.66
N THR A 104 24.04 3.96 9.31
CA THR A 104 25.34 3.91 10.00
C THR A 104 26.50 4.00 9.02
N LYS A 105 26.48 3.20 7.95
CA LYS A 105 27.59 3.10 6.98
C LYS A 105 27.77 4.34 6.13
N ILE A 106 26.69 5.06 5.80
CA ILE A 106 26.77 6.28 4.97
C ILE A 106 27.23 7.52 5.77
N GLY A 107 27.39 7.41 7.09
CA GLY A 107 27.83 8.52 7.95
C GLY A 107 26.69 9.22 8.71
N GLY A 108 25.56 8.56 8.90
CA GLY A 108 24.47 9.01 9.76
C GLY A 108 23.23 9.51 9.01
N LYS A 109 22.23 9.94 9.79
CA LYS A 109 20.89 10.31 9.32
C LYS A 109 20.92 11.39 8.23
N GLN A 110 21.73 12.44 8.39
CA GLN A 110 21.80 13.52 7.41
C GLN A 110 22.30 13.02 6.05
N GLU A 111 23.34 12.19 6.03
CA GLU A 111 23.90 11.66 4.80
C GLU A 111 22.97 10.66 4.11
N PHE A 112 22.30 9.81 4.90
CA PHE A 112 21.23 8.95 4.39
C PHE A 112 20.16 9.77 3.68
N MET A 113 19.66 10.84 4.31
CA MET A 113 18.61 11.69 3.74
C MET A 113 19.07 12.44 2.48
N ASN A 114 20.31 12.93 2.49
CA ASN A 114 20.93 13.58 1.32
C ASN A 114 20.97 12.63 0.12
N TRP A 115 21.36 11.36 0.32
CA TRP A 115 21.34 10.35 -0.73
C TRP A 115 19.91 9.94 -1.10
N TYR A 116 19.04 9.73 -0.13
CA TYR A 116 17.70 9.20 -0.33
C TYR A 116 16.84 10.08 -1.26
N PHE A 117 16.84 11.40 -0.99
CA PHE A 117 15.99 12.39 -1.70
C PHE A 117 16.67 13.06 -2.89
N ALA A 118 17.94 12.75 -3.18
CA ALA A 118 18.63 13.35 -4.31
C ALA A 118 17.96 12.96 -5.65
N PRO A 119 18.11 13.78 -6.71
CA PRO A 119 17.58 13.46 -8.04
C PRO A 119 18.05 12.11 -8.62
N ASN A 120 19.25 11.68 -8.25
CA ASN A 120 19.83 10.37 -8.58
C ASN A 120 19.93 9.46 -7.34
N GLY A 121 19.08 9.72 -6.35
CA GLY A 121 19.00 9.03 -5.07
C GLY A 121 18.07 7.83 -5.05
N TYR A 122 17.91 7.22 -3.87
CA TYR A 122 17.11 6.02 -3.68
C TYR A 122 15.66 6.18 -4.11
N GLU A 123 14.99 7.28 -3.70
CA GLU A 123 13.56 7.46 -3.97
C GLU A 123 13.26 7.48 -5.48
N LYS A 124 14.11 8.14 -6.27
CA LYS A 124 13.96 8.20 -7.73
C LYS A 124 14.23 6.86 -8.40
N ALA A 125 15.26 6.14 -7.94
CA ALA A 125 15.52 4.78 -8.39
C ALA A 125 14.33 3.84 -8.09
N TYR A 126 13.79 3.93 -6.87
CA TYR A 126 12.63 3.14 -6.44
C TYR A 126 11.36 3.45 -7.24
N GLN A 127 11.10 4.72 -7.57
CA GLN A 127 10.01 5.10 -8.47
C GLN A 127 10.16 4.43 -9.85
N GLY A 128 11.38 4.41 -10.41
CA GLY A 128 11.67 3.70 -11.65
C GLY A 128 11.38 2.20 -11.55
N TYR A 129 11.81 1.56 -10.47
CA TYR A 129 11.54 0.17 -10.17
C TYR A 129 10.03 -0.13 -10.05
N ILE A 130 9.28 0.67 -9.30
CA ILE A 130 7.82 0.51 -9.14
C ILE A 130 7.09 0.71 -10.46
N ASN A 131 7.53 1.63 -11.32
CA ASN A 131 6.96 1.79 -12.65
C ASN A 131 7.15 0.51 -13.48
N GLU A 132 8.34 -0.10 -13.45
CA GLU A 132 8.60 -1.36 -14.16
C GLU A 132 7.73 -2.52 -13.62
N LYS A 133 7.62 -2.65 -12.29
CA LYS A 133 6.74 -3.67 -11.68
C LYS A 133 5.27 -3.43 -12.02
N TYR A 134 4.83 -2.18 -12.02
CA TYR A 134 3.50 -1.81 -12.47
C TYR A 134 3.29 -2.21 -13.94
N GLU A 135 4.19 -1.90 -14.87
CA GLU A 135 3.98 -2.27 -16.29
C GLU A 135 3.95 -3.79 -16.49
N THR A 136 4.82 -4.53 -15.80
CA THR A 136 5.01 -5.96 -16.01
C THR A 136 4.05 -6.87 -15.23
N ALA A 137 3.41 -6.37 -14.16
CA ALA A 137 2.55 -7.21 -13.32
C ALA A 137 1.35 -7.77 -14.10
N LYS A 138 1.03 -9.04 -13.85
CA LYS A 138 -0.07 -9.76 -14.53
C LYS A 138 -1.38 -9.73 -13.76
N ASN A 139 -1.31 -9.47 -12.46
CA ASN A 139 -2.45 -9.43 -11.56
C ASN A 139 -2.17 -8.47 -10.39
N PRO A 140 -3.20 -8.04 -9.65
CA PRO A 140 -3.03 -7.19 -8.48
C PRO A 140 -2.14 -7.79 -7.38
N ASP A 141 -2.18 -9.10 -7.16
CA ASP A 141 -1.42 -9.76 -6.07
C ASP A 141 0.09 -9.58 -6.23
N GLU A 142 0.62 -9.61 -7.47
CA GLU A 142 2.04 -9.34 -7.74
C GLU A 142 2.47 -7.95 -7.26
N LEU A 143 1.60 -6.95 -7.40
CA LEU A 143 1.83 -5.58 -6.91
C LEU A 143 1.62 -5.47 -5.40
N ILE A 144 0.55 -6.08 -4.89
CA ILE A 144 0.19 -6.05 -3.46
C ILE A 144 1.28 -6.73 -2.63
N LYS A 145 1.89 -7.81 -3.12
CA LYS A 145 3.00 -8.49 -2.44
C LYS A 145 4.17 -7.56 -2.15
N LEU A 146 4.43 -6.59 -3.04
CA LEU A 146 5.49 -5.59 -2.86
C LEU A 146 5.09 -4.55 -1.80
N SER A 147 3.88 -4.00 -1.91
CA SER A 147 3.34 -3.05 -0.94
C SER A 147 1.80 -2.98 -0.97
N PRO A 148 1.16 -2.65 0.16
CA PRO A 148 -0.31 -2.60 0.27
C PRO A 148 -0.93 -1.28 -0.20
N ASN A 149 -0.13 -0.28 -0.55
CA ASN A 149 -0.58 1.11 -0.72
C ASN A 149 -0.86 1.50 -2.18
N TRP A 150 -1.25 0.56 -3.04
CA TRP A 150 -1.66 0.86 -4.41
C TRP A 150 -3.02 1.52 -4.44
N SER A 151 -3.15 2.63 -5.16
CA SER A 151 -4.41 3.33 -5.24
C SER A 151 -5.43 2.58 -6.11
N TYR A 152 -6.71 2.73 -5.76
CA TYR A 152 -7.81 2.07 -6.48
C TYR A 152 -7.83 2.40 -7.98
N TRP A 153 -7.59 3.67 -8.34
CA TRP A 153 -7.55 4.11 -9.74
C TRP A 153 -6.37 3.53 -10.52
N THR A 154 -5.23 3.27 -9.85
CA THR A 154 -4.05 2.66 -10.48
C THR A 154 -4.33 1.21 -10.83
N LEU A 155 -4.93 0.44 -9.90
CA LEU A 155 -5.32 -0.93 -10.17
C LEU A 155 -6.42 -1.00 -11.24
N THR A 156 -7.40 -0.08 -11.18
CA THR A 156 -8.44 0.03 -12.21
C THR A 156 -7.85 0.32 -13.59
N GLY A 157 -6.89 1.26 -13.67
CA GLY A 157 -6.23 1.63 -14.93
C GLY A 157 -5.45 0.49 -15.56
N LYS A 158 -4.88 -0.41 -14.76
CA LYS A 158 -4.09 -1.56 -15.24
C LYS A 158 -4.92 -2.80 -15.52
N PHE A 159 -5.84 -3.13 -14.62
CA PHE A 159 -6.52 -4.43 -14.59
C PHE A 159 -8.02 -4.35 -14.93
N GLY A 160 -8.53 -3.17 -15.25
CA GLY A 160 -9.95 -2.94 -15.53
C GLY A 160 -10.77 -2.57 -14.29
N ASP A 161 -12.00 -2.09 -14.49
CA ASP A 161 -12.92 -1.63 -13.44
C ASP A 161 -13.56 -2.77 -12.62
N ASP A 162 -13.39 -4.01 -13.10
CA ASP A 162 -13.87 -5.24 -12.49
C ASP A 162 -12.75 -6.16 -11.99
N PHE A 163 -11.55 -5.59 -11.76
CA PHE A 163 -10.40 -6.30 -11.23
C PHE A 163 -10.73 -7.03 -9.91
N THR A 164 -9.96 -8.08 -9.63
CA THR A 164 -10.10 -8.86 -8.41
C THR A 164 -8.76 -9.04 -7.71
N ILE A 165 -8.79 -9.15 -6.39
CA ILE A 165 -7.62 -9.47 -5.56
C ILE A 165 -7.86 -10.86 -4.95
N GLY A 166 -6.83 -11.71 -4.94
CA GLY A 166 -6.97 -13.10 -4.51
C GLY A 166 -7.85 -13.96 -5.42
N GLU A 167 -8.33 -15.08 -4.87
CA GLU A 167 -9.07 -16.11 -5.58
C GLU A 167 -10.41 -16.40 -4.89
N LEU A 168 -11.48 -16.46 -5.69
CA LEU A 168 -12.80 -16.82 -5.19
C LEU A 168 -12.82 -18.31 -4.82
N PRO A 169 -13.20 -18.69 -3.58
CA PRO A 169 -13.34 -20.09 -3.21
C PRO A 169 -14.42 -20.78 -4.06
N LYS A 170 -14.17 -22.04 -4.44
CA LYS A 170 -15.02 -22.78 -5.40
C LYS A 170 -16.47 -22.93 -4.93
N GLU A 171 -16.69 -22.99 -3.62
CA GLU A 171 -18.01 -23.07 -2.99
C GLU A 171 -18.89 -21.82 -3.22
N PHE A 172 -18.32 -20.73 -3.73
CA PHE A 172 -19.05 -19.53 -4.16
C PHE A 172 -19.36 -19.50 -5.67
N GLY A 173 -18.97 -20.55 -6.41
CA GLY A 173 -19.18 -20.65 -7.85
C GLY A 173 -18.26 -19.71 -8.63
N ASP A 174 -18.79 -19.07 -9.66
CA ASP A 174 -18.07 -18.07 -10.44
C ASP A 174 -18.29 -16.63 -9.93
N LYS A 175 -17.63 -15.66 -10.58
CA LYS A 175 -17.79 -14.23 -10.26
C LYS A 175 -19.25 -13.77 -10.39
N GLU A 176 -20.03 -14.31 -11.32
CA GLU A 176 -21.42 -13.92 -11.52
C GLU A 176 -22.31 -14.41 -10.37
N ASN A 177 -22.14 -15.68 -9.96
CA ASN A 177 -22.81 -16.24 -8.79
C ASN A 177 -22.48 -15.43 -7.52
N TYR A 178 -21.20 -15.13 -7.29
CA TYR A 178 -20.77 -14.30 -6.16
C TYR A 178 -21.40 -12.90 -6.19
N ARG A 179 -21.39 -12.23 -7.35
CA ARG A 179 -21.98 -10.89 -7.52
C ARG A 179 -23.50 -10.90 -7.31
N LYS A 180 -24.20 -11.97 -7.73
CA LYS A 180 -25.64 -12.17 -7.45
C LYS A 180 -25.89 -12.31 -5.95
N LEU A 181 -25.07 -13.11 -5.25
CA LEU A 181 -25.14 -13.25 -3.79
C LEU A 181 -24.97 -11.91 -3.07
N VAL A 182 -23.92 -11.13 -3.41
CA VAL A 182 -23.68 -9.80 -2.80
C VAL A 182 -24.90 -8.89 -2.98
N LYS A 183 -25.46 -8.82 -4.19
CA LYS A 183 -26.67 -8.02 -4.46
C LYS A 183 -27.88 -8.52 -3.67
N GLY A 184 -28.05 -9.83 -3.56
CA GLY A 184 -29.11 -10.46 -2.79
C GLY A 184 -29.04 -10.09 -1.30
N LEU A 185 -27.84 -10.18 -0.71
CA LEU A 185 -27.59 -9.82 0.69
C LEU A 185 -27.87 -8.35 0.97
N LEU A 186 -27.38 -7.45 0.11
CA LEU A 186 -27.57 -6.01 0.30
C LEU A 186 -29.03 -5.58 0.13
N SER A 187 -29.79 -6.26 -0.74
CA SER A 187 -31.22 -6.01 -0.96
C SER A 187 -32.14 -6.72 0.04
N GLY A 188 -31.60 -7.53 0.96
CA GLY A 188 -32.37 -8.32 1.91
C GLY A 188 -33.14 -9.50 1.28
N LYS A 189 -32.82 -9.85 0.02
CA LYS A 189 -33.37 -11.04 -0.64
C LYS A 189 -32.68 -12.33 -0.20
N GLU A 190 -31.46 -12.22 0.31
CA GLU A 190 -30.70 -13.33 0.88
C GLU A 190 -30.65 -13.17 2.40
N ASN A 191 -30.93 -14.25 3.12
CA ASN A 191 -30.88 -14.29 4.57
C ASN A 191 -29.47 -14.66 5.03
N ALA A 192 -28.78 -13.73 5.69
CA ALA A 192 -27.54 -14.01 6.39
C ALA A 192 -27.51 -13.26 7.73
N LYS A 193 -26.76 -13.79 8.68
CA LYS A 193 -26.52 -13.09 9.94
C LYS A 193 -25.63 -11.87 9.64
N THR A 194 -26.18 -10.68 9.80
CA THR A 194 -25.40 -9.44 9.76
C THR A 194 -24.49 -9.38 10.98
N LEU A 195 -23.21 -9.10 10.75
CA LEU A 195 -22.23 -8.88 11.80
C LEU A 195 -22.12 -7.37 12.05
N GLY A 196 -22.58 -6.95 13.22
CA GLY A 196 -22.51 -5.55 13.69
C GLY A 196 -23.67 -4.64 13.22
N GLY A 197 -23.73 -3.47 13.86
CA GLY A 197 -24.58 -2.32 13.53
C GLY A 197 -23.85 -1.04 13.96
N GLY A 198 -23.75 -0.05 13.07
CA GLY A 198 -23.01 1.20 13.34
C GLY A 198 -21.88 1.53 12.35
N LEU A 199 -21.55 0.64 11.41
CA LEU A 199 -20.60 0.97 10.33
C LEU A 199 -21.30 1.88 9.30
N SER A 200 -20.97 3.17 9.30
CA SER A 200 -21.43 4.05 8.22
C SER A 200 -20.90 3.52 6.89
N GLY A 201 -21.82 3.07 6.04
CA GLY A 201 -21.52 2.64 4.69
C GLY A 201 -20.90 1.29 4.45
N LYS A 202 -20.77 0.42 5.47
CA LYS A 202 -20.33 -0.97 5.29
C LYS A 202 -21.33 -1.93 5.91
N ARG A 203 -21.45 -3.11 5.31
CA ARG A 203 -22.17 -4.25 5.89
C ARG A 203 -21.27 -5.46 5.90
N ALA A 204 -21.32 -6.22 6.97
CA ALA A 204 -20.66 -7.50 7.10
C ALA A 204 -21.70 -8.61 7.28
N PHE A 205 -21.51 -9.72 6.59
CA PHE A 205 -22.40 -10.88 6.61
C PHE A 205 -21.60 -12.12 6.96
N MET A 206 -22.10 -12.91 7.91
CA MET A 206 -21.58 -14.25 8.18
C MET A 206 -22.23 -15.23 7.20
N LEU A 207 -21.41 -15.97 6.48
CA LEU A 207 -21.84 -16.97 5.51
C LEU A 207 -21.29 -18.32 5.89
N GLU A 208 -22.08 -19.37 5.72
CA GLU A 208 -21.63 -20.75 5.89
C GLU A 208 -21.80 -21.49 4.56
N LYS A 209 -20.71 -22.09 4.08
CA LYS A 209 -20.67 -22.84 2.82
C LYS A 209 -19.79 -24.06 3.02
N GLU A 210 -20.34 -25.24 2.74
CA GLU A 210 -19.62 -26.52 2.81
C GLU A 210 -18.87 -26.74 4.14
N GLY A 211 -19.50 -26.37 5.27
CA GLY A 211 -18.93 -26.52 6.61
C GLY A 211 -17.85 -25.49 6.99
N LYS A 212 -17.55 -24.52 6.12
CA LYS A 212 -16.66 -23.39 6.42
C LYS A 212 -17.45 -22.12 6.65
N LYS A 213 -16.94 -21.29 7.57
CA LYS A 213 -17.52 -19.98 7.89
C LYS A 213 -16.70 -18.87 7.26
N TYR A 214 -17.40 -17.94 6.65
CA TYR A 214 -16.84 -16.80 5.95
C TYR A 214 -17.45 -15.50 6.48
N VAL A 215 -16.69 -14.42 6.36
CA VAL A 215 -17.18 -13.05 6.54
C VAL A 215 -17.11 -12.35 5.19
N LEU A 216 -18.27 -11.92 4.69
CA LEU A 216 -18.38 -11.07 3.52
C LEU A 216 -18.58 -9.63 3.98
N LYS A 217 -17.60 -8.76 3.73
CA LYS A 217 -17.71 -7.31 3.92
C LYS A 217 -18.05 -6.65 2.58
N SER A 218 -18.97 -5.69 2.57
CA SER A 218 -19.32 -4.94 1.37
C SER A 218 -19.56 -3.47 1.68
N GLN A 219 -19.10 -2.59 0.78
CA GLN A 219 -19.43 -1.18 0.82
C GLN A 219 -20.91 -1.00 0.43
N HIS A 220 -21.76 -0.65 1.39
CA HIS A 220 -23.20 -0.47 1.21
C HIS A 220 -23.53 0.89 0.56
N ASP A 221 -22.78 1.92 0.90
CA ASP A 221 -23.07 3.29 0.47
C ASP A 221 -22.98 3.47 -1.04
N TYR A 222 -22.09 2.73 -1.70
CA TYR A 222 -21.96 2.78 -3.16
C TYR A 222 -23.23 2.37 -3.90
N LEU A 223 -23.99 1.40 -3.38
CA LEU A 223 -25.17 0.87 -4.07
C LEU A 223 -26.46 1.61 -3.71
N VAL A 224 -26.55 2.18 -2.50
CA VAL A 224 -27.77 2.89 -2.04
C VAL A 224 -27.71 4.40 -2.30
N TYR A 225 -26.57 5.06 -2.09
CA TYR A 225 -26.45 6.49 -2.43
C TYR A 225 -26.42 6.71 -3.94
N SER A 226 -25.91 5.75 -4.72
CA SER A 226 -25.87 5.90 -6.17
C SER A 226 -27.25 5.93 -6.83
N SER A 227 -28.29 5.27 -6.30
CA SER A 227 -29.61 5.33 -6.93
C SER A 227 -30.25 6.72 -6.82
N GLY A 228 -30.31 7.29 -5.60
CA GLY A 228 -30.86 8.63 -5.37
C GLY A 228 -30.00 9.75 -5.97
N LEU A 229 -28.68 9.58 -5.96
CA LEU A 229 -27.78 10.56 -6.56
C LEU A 229 -27.75 10.47 -8.08
N ARG A 230 -27.86 9.27 -8.68
CA ARG A 230 -28.02 9.10 -10.14
C ARG A 230 -29.28 9.82 -10.59
N GLU A 231 -30.38 9.63 -9.87
CA GLU A 231 -31.63 10.32 -10.17
C GLU A 231 -31.50 11.85 -10.14
N ALA A 232 -30.74 12.40 -9.19
CA ALA A 232 -30.44 13.84 -9.14
C ALA A 232 -29.46 14.31 -10.24
N LEU A 233 -28.58 13.43 -10.75
CA LEU A 233 -27.55 13.72 -11.74
C LEU A 233 -27.99 13.48 -13.20
N LYS A 234 -29.13 12.84 -13.44
CA LYS A 234 -29.76 12.60 -14.77
C LYS A 234 -29.90 13.85 -15.66
N ILE A 235 -29.72 15.05 -15.11
CA ILE A 235 -29.75 16.31 -15.83
C ILE A 235 -28.52 16.46 -16.76
N ASN A 236 -27.42 15.74 -16.51
CA ASN A 236 -26.24 15.74 -17.37
C ASN A 236 -25.50 14.38 -17.35
N PRO A 237 -25.66 13.53 -18.38
CA PRO A 237 -25.08 12.19 -18.43
C PRO A 237 -23.55 12.14 -18.27
N TRP A 238 -22.84 13.15 -18.81
CA TRP A 238 -21.38 13.25 -18.67
C TRP A 238 -20.96 13.54 -17.23
N LEU A 239 -21.76 14.34 -16.52
CA LEU A 239 -21.53 14.62 -15.11
C LEU A 239 -21.82 13.39 -14.24
N GLU A 240 -22.76 12.54 -14.66
CA GLU A 240 -23.14 11.31 -13.95
C GLU A 240 -21.97 10.32 -13.90
N ASP A 241 -21.43 9.93 -15.07
CA ASP A 241 -20.41 8.87 -15.16
C ASP A 241 -19.09 9.26 -14.48
N ASP A 242 -18.57 10.45 -14.76
CA ASP A 242 -17.33 10.95 -14.14
C ASP A 242 -17.49 11.13 -12.63
N PHE A 243 -18.66 11.64 -12.18
CA PHE A 243 -18.94 11.77 -10.76
C PHE A 243 -18.97 10.40 -10.09
N PHE A 244 -19.68 9.41 -10.64
CA PHE A 244 -19.78 8.09 -10.01
C PHE A 244 -18.47 7.33 -9.99
N LYS A 245 -17.65 7.50 -11.04
CA LYS A 245 -16.29 6.98 -11.05
C LYS A 245 -15.47 7.57 -9.91
N LYS A 246 -15.44 8.91 -9.78
CA LYS A 246 -14.71 9.59 -8.69
C LYS A 246 -15.27 9.30 -7.31
N TYR A 247 -16.59 9.18 -7.18
CA TYR A 247 -17.22 8.78 -5.94
C TYR A 247 -16.78 7.37 -5.53
N LYS A 248 -16.79 6.40 -6.46
CA LYS A 248 -16.31 5.03 -6.20
C LYS A 248 -14.84 5.01 -5.78
N GLU A 249 -13.99 5.73 -6.51
CA GLU A 249 -12.56 5.88 -6.17
C GLU A 249 -12.41 6.44 -4.75
N ASN A 250 -13.13 7.50 -4.40
CA ASN A 250 -13.07 8.08 -3.06
C ASN A 250 -13.58 7.14 -1.97
N GLU A 251 -14.72 6.45 -2.17
CA GLU A 251 -15.23 5.46 -1.21
C GLU A 251 -14.25 4.30 -0.99
N ALA A 252 -13.61 3.82 -2.05
CA ALA A 252 -12.60 2.78 -1.95
C ALA A 252 -11.35 3.26 -1.21
N MET A 253 -11.02 4.55 -1.28
CA MET A 253 -9.82 5.11 -0.66
C MET A 253 -10.06 5.67 0.75
N LYS A 254 -11.29 5.62 1.27
CA LYS A 254 -11.57 5.97 2.67
C LYS A 254 -10.89 5.01 3.62
N SER A 255 -10.47 5.54 4.78
CA SER A 255 -10.08 4.72 5.93
C SER A 255 -11.14 3.65 6.19
N ASP A 256 -10.65 2.46 6.51
CA ASP A 256 -11.48 1.29 6.82
C ASP A 256 -12.36 0.79 5.64
N SER A 257 -12.20 1.27 4.40
CA SER A 257 -12.99 0.75 3.28
C SER A 257 -12.76 -0.77 3.08
N CYS A 258 -13.70 -1.44 2.42
CA CYS A 258 -13.52 -2.85 2.06
C CYS A 258 -12.28 -3.08 1.18
N PHE A 259 -11.92 -2.08 0.36
CA PHE A 259 -10.73 -2.13 -0.49
C PHE A 259 -9.45 -2.00 0.34
N LEU A 260 -9.36 -1.03 1.25
CA LEU A 260 -8.16 -0.83 2.07
C LEU A 260 -7.91 -2.02 3.01
N ASN A 261 -8.96 -2.53 3.65
CA ASN A 261 -8.88 -3.76 4.43
C ASN A 261 -8.33 -4.92 3.58
N ALA A 262 -8.91 -5.13 2.40
CA ALA A 262 -8.48 -6.20 1.49
C ALA A 262 -7.02 -6.06 1.05
N MET A 263 -6.56 -4.85 0.75
CA MET A 263 -5.16 -4.58 0.37
C MET A 263 -4.18 -4.94 1.48
N LEU A 264 -4.47 -4.51 2.72
CA LEU A 264 -3.62 -4.75 3.89
C LEU A 264 -3.60 -6.23 4.28
N ASP A 265 -4.77 -6.84 4.42
CA ASP A 265 -4.90 -8.25 4.76
C ASP A 265 -4.25 -9.14 3.71
N ARG A 266 -4.46 -8.83 2.42
CA ARG A 266 -3.84 -9.60 1.33
C ARG A 266 -2.33 -9.46 1.33
N TYR A 267 -1.79 -8.25 1.54
CA TYR A 267 -0.34 -8.04 1.67
C TYR A 267 0.26 -8.87 2.81
N LEU A 268 -0.40 -8.90 3.97
CA LEU A 268 0.01 -9.71 5.12
C LEU A 268 -0.06 -11.21 4.80
N ASN A 269 -1.14 -11.68 4.16
CA ASN A 269 -1.28 -13.08 3.74
C ASN A 269 -0.19 -13.49 2.72
N LEU A 270 0.08 -12.66 1.71
CA LEU A 270 1.11 -12.92 0.68
C LEU A 270 2.54 -12.93 1.25
N ASN A 271 2.73 -12.34 2.43
CA ASN A 271 3.98 -12.32 3.19
C ASN A 271 3.95 -13.27 4.40
N ASN A 272 3.00 -14.21 4.45
CA ASN A 272 2.85 -15.25 5.48
C ASN A 272 2.76 -14.70 6.90
N CYS A 273 2.06 -13.57 7.10
CA CYS A 273 1.80 -13.04 8.42
C CYS A 273 0.53 -13.62 9.01
N GLU A 274 0.64 -14.24 10.18
CA GLU A 274 -0.50 -14.90 10.85
C GLU A 274 -1.38 -13.93 11.65
N ASN A 275 -0.97 -12.67 11.81
CA ASN A 275 -1.73 -11.65 12.52
C ASN A 275 -2.99 -11.17 11.78
N SER A 276 -3.19 -11.56 10.52
CA SER A 276 -4.35 -11.16 9.71
C SER A 276 -5.33 -12.33 9.48
N PRO A 277 -6.64 -12.07 9.29
CA PRO A 277 -7.56 -13.04 8.72
C PRO A 277 -7.10 -13.49 7.34
N LYS A 278 -7.47 -14.70 6.94
CA LYS A 278 -7.25 -15.14 5.58
C LYS A 278 -8.23 -14.44 4.65
N MET A 279 -7.74 -13.48 3.88
CA MET A 279 -8.46 -12.82 2.81
C MET A 279 -8.42 -13.73 1.57
N HIS A 280 -9.59 -14.10 1.09
CA HIS A 280 -9.73 -14.93 -0.09
C HIS A 280 -9.87 -14.09 -1.35
N PHE A 281 -10.83 -13.16 -1.36
CA PHE A 281 -11.27 -12.53 -2.58
C PHE A 281 -11.80 -11.13 -2.36
N PHE A 282 -11.43 -10.19 -3.23
CA PHE A 282 -12.07 -8.88 -3.34
C PHE A 282 -12.52 -8.67 -4.79
N ASP A 283 -13.74 -8.19 -4.95
CA ASP A 283 -14.31 -7.84 -6.25
C ASP A 283 -14.51 -6.33 -6.35
N ALA A 284 -13.74 -5.69 -7.24
CA ALA A 284 -13.85 -4.25 -7.47
C ALA A 284 -15.23 -3.85 -7.97
N LYS A 285 -15.96 -4.74 -8.65
CA LYS A 285 -17.27 -4.44 -9.23
C LYS A 285 -18.34 -4.22 -8.16
N THR A 286 -18.36 -5.07 -7.14
CA THR A 286 -19.31 -4.96 -6.01
C THR A 286 -18.76 -4.18 -4.83
N GLY A 287 -17.43 -3.96 -4.77
CA GLY A 287 -16.79 -3.33 -3.62
C GLY A 287 -16.90 -4.22 -2.37
N SER A 288 -16.78 -5.53 -2.55
CA SER A 288 -16.91 -6.52 -1.48
C SER A 288 -15.65 -7.38 -1.35
N ALA A 289 -15.36 -7.79 -0.11
CA ALA A 289 -14.26 -8.66 0.25
C ALA A 289 -14.76 -9.86 1.05
N LEU A 290 -14.17 -11.02 0.80
CA LEU A 290 -14.48 -12.30 1.42
C LEU A 290 -13.28 -12.80 2.23
N TYR A 291 -13.54 -13.09 3.50
CA TYR A 291 -12.54 -13.54 4.47
C TYR A 291 -12.97 -14.87 5.09
N GLU A 292 -12.01 -15.69 5.50
CA GLU A 292 -12.25 -16.76 6.45
C GLU A 292 -12.66 -16.16 7.81
N MET A 293 -13.66 -16.74 8.46
CA MET A 293 -14.11 -16.26 9.76
C MET A 293 -13.06 -16.54 10.84
N VAL A 294 -12.69 -15.50 11.58
CA VAL A 294 -11.80 -15.63 12.74
C VAL A 294 -12.63 -15.99 13.97
N GLU A 295 -12.57 -17.25 14.37
CA GLU A 295 -13.20 -17.76 15.59
C GLU A 295 -12.18 -17.78 16.73
N GLY A 296 -12.28 -16.77 17.61
CA GLY A 296 -11.38 -16.62 18.75
C GLY A 296 -11.99 -15.74 19.83
N GLU A 297 -11.39 -15.79 21.01
CA GLU A 297 -11.77 -14.95 22.14
C GLU A 297 -11.32 -13.51 21.88
N ASN A 298 -12.10 -12.53 22.34
CA ASN A 298 -11.64 -11.15 22.31
C ASN A 298 -10.41 -11.02 23.21
N LEU A 299 -9.36 -10.41 22.68
CA LEU A 299 -8.18 -10.11 23.46
C LEU A 299 -8.48 -8.88 24.34
N ASN A 300 -8.38 -9.03 25.66
CA ASN A 300 -8.39 -7.90 26.58
C ASN A 300 -6.95 -7.51 26.89
N ILE A 301 -6.48 -6.38 26.35
CA ILE A 301 -5.17 -5.83 26.69
C ILE A 301 -5.36 -4.79 27.80
N ASP A 302 -4.64 -4.98 28.91
CA ASP A 302 -4.55 -3.99 29.97
C ASP A 302 -3.97 -2.67 29.44
N ASN A 303 -4.61 -1.55 29.75
CA ASN A 303 -4.26 -0.23 29.23
C ASN A 303 -4.18 -0.22 27.69
N LEU A 304 -5.26 -0.66 27.04
CA LEU A 304 -5.40 -0.72 25.60
C LEU A 304 -4.98 0.60 24.92
N ASN A 305 -3.82 0.59 24.26
CA ASN A 305 -3.29 1.72 23.49
C ASN A 305 -2.43 1.20 22.32
N ILE A 306 -2.19 2.08 21.35
CA ILE A 306 -1.44 1.78 20.11
C ILE A 306 -0.09 1.12 20.38
N ILE A 307 0.69 1.60 21.35
CA ILE A 307 2.02 1.06 21.64
C ILE A 307 1.91 -0.37 22.19
N ASN A 308 1.05 -0.59 23.19
CA ASN A 308 0.90 -1.90 23.82
C ASN A 308 0.35 -2.95 22.86
N VAL A 309 -0.60 -2.58 22.00
CA VAL A 309 -1.13 -3.49 20.98
C VAL A 309 -0.05 -3.86 19.96
N ASN A 310 0.67 -2.87 19.43
CA ASN A 310 1.68 -3.14 18.41
C ASN A 310 2.86 -3.96 18.98
N LYS A 311 3.18 -3.87 20.27
CA LYS A 311 4.17 -4.78 20.91
C LYS A 311 3.79 -6.27 20.82
N GLN A 312 2.50 -6.60 20.70
CA GLN A 312 1.99 -7.96 20.50
C GLN A 312 1.91 -8.37 19.02
N LEU A 313 2.16 -7.42 18.09
CA LEU A 313 2.02 -7.59 16.63
C LEU A 313 3.39 -7.49 15.95
N LYS A 314 4.42 -8.10 16.54
CA LYS A 314 5.82 -7.95 16.09
C LYS A 314 6.02 -8.35 14.62
N ASP A 315 5.40 -9.44 14.18
CA ASP A 315 5.52 -9.90 12.79
C ASP A 315 4.88 -8.90 11.82
N MET A 316 3.66 -8.46 12.11
CA MET A 316 2.95 -7.42 11.35
C MET A 316 3.75 -6.11 11.26
N ASN A 317 4.33 -5.66 12.38
CA ASN A 317 5.19 -4.48 12.45
C ASN A 317 6.46 -4.63 11.61
N SER A 318 7.08 -5.83 11.63
CA SER A 318 8.27 -6.12 10.83
C SER A 318 7.99 -6.02 9.33
N LEU A 319 6.74 -6.25 8.91
CA LEU A 319 6.28 -6.03 7.54
C LEU A 319 5.91 -4.58 7.24
N GLY A 320 6.14 -3.66 8.18
CA GLY A 320 5.85 -2.24 8.03
C GLY A 320 4.41 -1.87 8.34
N ILE A 321 3.57 -2.77 8.86
CA ILE A 321 2.18 -2.44 9.19
C ILE A 321 2.08 -2.07 10.66
N VAL A 322 1.59 -0.87 10.95
CA VAL A 322 1.33 -0.39 12.32
C VAL A 322 -0.17 -0.23 12.50
N TYR A 323 -0.73 -0.98 13.45
CA TYR A 323 -2.16 -0.98 13.70
C TYR A 323 -2.60 0.22 14.54
N ASN A 324 -3.56 1.00 14.04
CA ASN A 324 -4.02 2.23 14.68
C ASN A 324 -5.43 2.15 15.26
N ASP A 325 -6.30 1.27 14.73
CA ASP A 325 -7.71 1.18 15.13
C ASP A 325 -7.89 0.35 16.41
N VAL A 326 -7.22 0.77 17.47
CA VAL A 326 -7.08 -0.03 18.68
C VAL A 326 -8.42 -0.17 19.41
N ASN A 327 -9.01 -1.36 19.28
CA ASN A 327 -10.28 -1.74 19.88
C ASN A 327 -10.27 -3.24 20.24
N ASN A 328 -10.70 -3.60 21.46
CA ASN A 328 -10.80 -5.00 21.90
C ASN A 328 -11.71 -5.85 21.00
N GLY A 329 -12.71 -5.25 20.35
CA GLY A 329 -13.57 -5.96 19.40
C GLY A 329 -12.83 -6.44 18.14
N ASN A 330 -11.72 -5.80 17.81
CA ASN A 330 -10.94 -6.04 16.61
C ASN A 330 -9.75 -6.98 16.84
N LEU A 331 -9.46 -7.36 18.09
CA LEU A 331 -8.36 -8.23 18.45
C LEU A 331 -8.90 -9.59 18.90
N LYS A 332 -8.43 -10.66 18.25
CA LYS A 332 -8.84 -12.04 18.52
C LYS A 332 -7.64 -12.87 18.92
N ASN A 333 -7.76 -13.65 19.98
CA ASN A 333 -6.82 -14.71 20.30
C ASN A 333 -7.29 -16.01 19.64
N VAL A 334 -6.50 -16.56 18.73
CA VAL A 334 -6.75 -17.84 18.06
C VAL A 334 -5.56 -18.75 18.31
N GLY A 335 -5.71 -19.70 19.23
CA GLY A 335 -4.66 -20.68 19.53
C GLY A 335 -3.36 -20.06 20.06
N GLY A 336 -3.43 -18.92 20.76
CA GLY A 336 -2.25 -18.19 21.25
C GLY A 336 -1.71 -17.13 20.28
N GLN A 337 -2.24 -17.07 19.06
CA GLN A 337 -1.89 -16.06 18.07
C GLN A 337 -2.89 -14.90 18.10
N THR A 338 -2.40 -13.67 18.24
CA THR A 338 -3.22 -12.46 18.08
C THR A 338 -3.51 -12.24 16.60
N LYS A 339 -4.79 -12.28 16.23
CA LYS A 339 -5.32 -11.86 14.93
C LYS A 339 -6.05 -10.54 15.05
N VAL A 340 -5.82 -9.64 14.10
CA VAL A 340 -6.51 -8.37 14.00
C VAL A 340 -7.52 -8.43 12.87
N ILE A 341 -8.76 -8.08 13.16
CA ILE A 341 -9.82 -7.85 12.16
C ILE A 341 -10.05 -6.35 12.05
N ASP A 342 -10.47 -5.85 10.88
CA ASP A 342 -10.56 -4.39 10.61
C ASP A 342 -9.21 -3.69 10.61
N MET A 343 -8.44 -3.93 9.55
CA MET A 343 -7.11 -3.34 9.35
C MET A 343 -7.13 -1.98 8.69
N GLY A 344 -8.26 -1.52 8.15
CA GLY A 344 -8.24 -0.43 7.17
C GLY A 344 -7.91 0.97 7.69
N GLU A 345 -7.67 1.16 8.99
CA GLU A 345 -7.06 2.39 9.54
C GLU A 345 -5.56 2.26 9.85
N SER A 346 -4.96 1.11 9.52
CA SER A 346 -3.53 0.85 9.78
C SER A 346 -2.64 1.69 8.89
N SER A 347 -1.45 1.94 9.41
CA SER A 347 -0.35 2.56 8.69
C SER A 347 0.45 1.52 7.93
N PHE A 348 1.02 1.92 6.80
CA PHE A 348 2.19 1.26 6.24
C PHE A 348 3.39 2.20 6.44
N MET A 349 4.49 1.70 7.00
CA MET A 349 5.72 2.41 7.36
C MET A 349 6.95 1.57 6.94
N ASP A 350 7.52 1.88 5.77
CA ASP A 350 8.79 1.30 5.34
C ASP A 350 9.60 2.28 4.49
N VAL A 351 10.75 2.71 5.02
CA VAL A 351 11.68 3.65 4.37
C VAL A 351 12.25 3.06 3.07
N LEU A 352 12.42 1.75 2.96
CA LEU A 352 12.90 1.13 1.72
C LEU A 352 11.78 0.94 0.69
N ARG A 353 10.51 1.16 1.06
CA ARG A 353 9.35 1.02 0.16
C ARG A 353 8.47 2.27 0.19
N PRO A 354 9.00 3.46 -0.17
CA PRO A 354 8.23 4.69 -0.17
C PRO A 354 7.07 4.64 -1.17
N ALA A 355 6.04 5.45 -0.95
CA ALA A 355 4.96 5.59 -1.93
C ALA A 355 5.49 6.20 -3.25
N CYS A 356 5.20 5.54 -4.38
CA CYS A 356 5.43 6.10 -5.72
C CYS A 356 4.29 7.05 -6.13
N PRO A 357 4.55 8.36 -6.35
CA PRO A 357 3.53 9.33 -6.72
C PRO A 357 2.71 8.91 -7.94
N GLY A 358 1.40 9.17 -7.90
CA GLY A 358 0.45 8.84 -8.97
C GLY A 358 0.03 7.37 -9.04
N LYS A 359 0.80 6.44 -8.46
CA LYS A 359 0.48 5.00 -8.42
C LYS A 359 0.04 4.53 -7.04
N GLN A 360 0.79 4.94 -6.04
CA GLN A 360 0.59 4.57 -4.64
C GLN A 360 0.18 5.80 -3.85
N PHE A 361 -0.55 5.57 -2.77
CA PHE A 361 -0.96 6.61 -1.83
C PHE A 361 -0.27 6.41 -0.49
N GLU A 362 -0.36 7.41 0.37
CA GLU A 362 0.14 7.32 1.73
C GLU A 362 -0.98 6.76 2.60
N LEU A 363 -0.81 5.53 3.09
CA LEU A 363 -1.65 5.03 4.18
C LEU A 363 -1.41 5.92 5.41
N PRO A 364 -2.46 6.24 6.20
CA PRO A 364 -2.34 7.16 7.31
C PRO A 364 -1.20 6.71 8.22
N ASN A 365 -0.21 7.61 8.33
CA ASN A 365 1.11 7.53 8.94
C ASN A 365 2.26 6.88 8.13
N LEU A 366 2.98 7.76 7.41
CA LEU A 366 4.45 7.85 7.39
C LEU A 366 5.26 6.95 6.42
N SER A 367 4.69 6.23 5.44
CA SER A 367 5.46 5.75 4.24
C SER A 367 5.52 6.75 3.09
N GLY A 368 5.22 8.01 3.38
CA GLY A 368 5.11 9.04 2.38
C GLY A 368 6.41 9.41 1.66
N HIS A 369 6.23 10.06 0.51
CA HIS A 369 7.29 10.76 -0.22
C HIS A 369 7.76 12.03 0.51
N SER A 370 7.08 12.38 1.61
CA SER A 370 7.40 13.54 2.43
C SER A 370 8.56 13.27 3.40
N LEU A 371 9.35 14.31 3.65
CA LEU A 371 10.43 14.31 4.62
C LEU A 371 9.97 13.78 6.01
N THR A 372 8.81 14.24 6.49
CA THR A 372 8.24 13.83 7.78
C THR A 372 8.00 12.33 7.88
N SER A 373 7.52 11.74 6.80
CA SER A 373 7.26 10.30 6.71
C SER A 373 8.55 9.50 6.82
N CYS A 374 9.56 9.86 6.03
CA CYS A 374 10.86 9.22 6.06
C CYS A 374 11.56 9.38 7.42
N LEU A 375 11.49 10.58 8.03
CA LEU A 375 12.05 10.82 9.36
C LEU A 375 11.40 9.91 10.42
N ALA A 376 10.08 9.79 10.43
CA ALA A 376 9.41 8.92 11.39
C ALA A 376 9.71 7.43 11.15
N GLY A 377 9.82 7.00 9.89
CA GLY A 377 10.28 5.65 9.55
C GLY A 377 11.72 5.37 10.01
N LEU A 378 12.60 6.38 9.91
CA LEU A 378 13.98 6.29 10.41
C LEU A 378 14.03 6.23 11.94
N ASP A 379 13.22 7.02 12.62
CA ASP A 379 13.15 6.99 14.09
C ASP A 379 12.60 5.63 14.55
N LEU A 380 11.58 5.10 13.87
CA LEU A 380 11.06 3.76 14.14
C LEU A 380 12.12 2.65 13.92
N ALA A 381 12.99 2.79 12.94
CA ALA A 381 14.07 1.84 12.67
C ALA A 381 15.23 1.93 13.68
N ASN A 382 15.47 3.11 14.25
CA ASN A 382 16.62 3.37 15.13
C ASN A 382 16.31 3.31 16.63
N ASP A 383 15.08 3.63 17.04
CA ASP A 383 14.74 3.89 18.44
C ASP A 383 14.05 2.71 19.17
N ASN A 384 13.95 1.53 18.55
CA ASN A 384 13.36 0.31 19.13
C ASN A 384 11.97 0.53 19.78
N ILE A 385 11.20 1.55 19.35
CA ILE A 385 9.96 2.00 20.03
C ILE A 385 8.91 0.87 20.14
N LEU A 386 8.94 -0.09 19.21
CA LEU A 386 8.02 -1.21 19.12
C LEU A 386 8.66 -2.57 19.45
N ASP A 387 9.94 -2.62 19.83
CA ASP A 387 10.65 -3.86 20.22
C ASP A 387 10.48 -4.14 21.72
#